data_AF-A0A7X9EF52-F1
#
_entry.id   AF-A0A7X9EF52-F1
#
_cell.length_a   1.000
_cell.length_b   1.000
_cell.length_c   1.000
_cell.angle_alpha   90.00
_cell.angle_beta   90.00
_cell.angle_gamma   90.00
#
_symmetry.space_group_name_H-M   'P 1'
#
loop_
_entity.id
_entity.type
_entity.pdbx_description
1 polymer ?
#
loop_
_entity_poly.entity_id
_entity_poly.type
_entity_poly.pdbx_seq_one_letter_code
_entity_poly.pdbx_strand_id
1 'polypeptide(L)'
;MNKEKTENYKFTQNRSCEYFPCHKINDKDNFNCLFCYCPLYALKGNCGGNYIKNNGIKDCSNCLIPHSSGGYEKIMLKIEGVIKLGSDF
;
A
#
# COMPACT_ATOMS: atom_id res chain seq x y z
N MET A 1 12.33 -30.15 0.18
CA MET A 1 11.10 -29.35 0.39
C MET A 1 10.78 -28.63 -0.90
N ASN A 2 9.76 -29.08 -1.63
CA ASN A 2 9.21 -28.30 -2.73
C ASN A 2 8.62 -27.03 -2.12
N LYS A 3 9.27 -25.90 -2.37
CA LYS A 3 8.79 -24.60 -1.93
C LYS A 3 7.58 -24.32 -2.81
N GLU A 4 6.38 -24.62 -2.31
CA GLU A 4 5.16 -24.12 -2.95
C GLU A 4 5.34 -22.63 -3.17
N LYS A 5 5.09 -22.18 -4.40
CA LYS A 5 5.26 -20.78 -4.78
C LYS A 5 4.09 -20.00 -4.18
N THR A 6 4.20 -19.63 -2.91
CA THR A 6 3.19 -18.86 -2.19
C THR A 6 3.27 -17.41 -2.66
N GLU A 7 2.46 -17.04 -3.66
CA GLU A 7 2.43 -15.67 -4.19
C GLU A 7 1.05 -15.01 -3.98
N ASN A 8 0.01 -15.81 -3.72
CA ASN A 8 -1.37 -15.34 -3.58
C ASN A 8 -1.58 -14.34 -2.44
N TYR A 9 -0.72 -14.34 -1.41
CA TYR A 9 -0.82 -13.38 -0.30
C TYR A 9 -0.47 -11.94 -0.70
N LYS A 10 0.18 -11.75 -1.84
CA LYS A 10 0.66 -10.43 -2.31
C LYS A 10 -0.42 -9.62 -3.01
N PHE A 11 -1.50 -10.27 -3.42
CA PHE A 11 -2.56 -9.64 -4.18
C PHE A 11 -3.92 -10.13 -3.68
N THR A 12 -4.74 -9.19 -3.23
CA THR A 12 -6.15 -9.44 -2.94
C THR A 12 -6.99 -8.36 -3.57
N GLN A 13 -8.19 -8.71 -4.02
CA GLN A 13 -9.08 -7.77 -4.69
C GLN A 13 -10.51 -8.04 -4.24
N ASN A 14 -11.07 -7.12 -3.47
CA ASN A 14 -12.44 -7.23 -2.97
C ASN A 14 -13.38 -6.38 -3.84
N ARG A 15 -13.83 -6.93 -4.97
CA ARG A 15 -14.75 -6.23 -5.90
C ARG A 15 -16.13 -5.98 -5.31
N SER A 16 -16.53 -6.72 -4.27
CA SER A 16 -17.80 -6.53 -3.56
C SER A 16 -17.77 -5.42 -2.51
N CYS A 17 -16.61 -4.83 -2.21
CA CYS A 17 -16.51 -3.70 -1.30
C CYS A 17 -17.28 -2.50 -1.86
N GLU A 18 -18.10 -1.85 -1.02
CA GLU A 18 -18.87 -0.65 -1.39
C GLU A 18 -18.00 0.53 -1.82
N TYR A 19 -16.72 0.50 -1.44
CA TYR A 19 -15.74 1.50 -1.80
C TYR A 19 -14.93 1.11 -3.06
N PHE A 20 -15.12 -0.05 -3.69
CA PHE A 20 -14.26 -0.48 -4.81
C PHE A 20 -14.65 0.19 -6.16
N PRO A 21 -13.71 0.80 -6.90
CA PRO A 21 -12.35 1.14 -6.50
C PRO A 21 -12.32 2.38 -5.58
N CYS A 22 -11.49 2.36 -4.54
CA CYS A 22 -11.49 3.40 -3.49
C CYS A 22 -11.13 4.80 -4.03
N HIS A 23 -10.47 4.85 -5.19
CA HIS A 23 -10.16 6.06 -5.92
C HIS A 23 -10.41 5.84 -7.41
N LYS A 24 -10.47 6.94 -8.18
CA LYS A 24 -10.64 6.88 -9.63
C LYS A 24 -9.43 6.18 -10.25
N ILE A 25 -9.68 5.06 -10.93
CA ILE A 25 -8.67 4.28 -11.68
C ILE A 25 -9.19 3.90 -13.04
N ASN A 26 -8.27 3.72 -13.97
CA ASN A 26 -8.56 3.21 -15.30
C ASN A 26 -8.48 1.68 -15.35
N ASP A 27 -7.62 1.06 -14.55
CA ASP A 27 -7.38 -0.38 -14.55
C ASP A 27 -7.81 -1.00 -13.21
N LYS A 28 -9.03 -1.52 -13.19
CA LYS A 28 -9.60 -2.19 -12.02
C LYS A 28 -9.03 -3.59 -11.81
N ASP A 29 -8.52 -4.23 -12.85
CA ASP A 29 -8.06 -5.62 -12.77
C ASP A 29 -6.73 -5.72 -12.03
N ASN A 30 -5.86 -4.72 -12.19
CA ASN A 30 -4.61 -4.61 -11.46
C ASN A 30 -4.71 -3.89 -10.09
N PHE A 31 -5.93 -3.57 -9.62
CA PHE A 31 -6.13 -2.92 -8.34
C PHE A 31 -6.03 -3.90 -7.17
N ASN A 32 -5.09 -3.63 -6.27
CA ASN A 32 -4.81 -4.44 -5.10
C ASN A 32 -5.42 -3.81 -3.83
N CYS A 33 -6.27 -4.56 -3.14
CA CYS A 33 -6.88 -4.20 -1.87
C CYS A 33 -6.03 -4.60 -0.65
N LEU A 34 -4.88 -5.27 -0.84
CA LEU A 34 -4.06 -5.77 0.29
C LEU A 34 -3.74 -4.68 1.31
N PHE A 35 -3.43 -3.49 0.82
CA PHE A 35 -3.18 -2.31 1.62
C PHE A 35 -4.22 -1.24 1.28
N CYS A 36 -5.45 -1.42 1.77
CA CYS A 36 -6.54 -0.44 1.63
C CYS A 36 -6.16 0.97 2.15
N TYR A 37 -5.16 1.07 3.03
CA TYR A 37 -4.55 2.30 3.49
C TYR A 37 -3.01 2.22 3.36
N CYS A 38 -2.32 3.35 3.41
CA CYS A 38 -0.85 3.38 3.32
C CYS A 38 -0.21 2.88 4.63
N PRO A 39 0.44 1.70 4.66
CA PRO A 39 1.09 1.20 5.88
C PRO A 39 2.38 1.99 6.20
N LEU A 40 2.87 2.78 5.26
CA LEU A 40 4.09 3.59 5.39
C LEU A 40 3.80 5.04 5.80
N TYR A 41 2.57 5.35 6.23
CA TYR A 41 2.17 6.72 6.56
C TYR A 41 3.10 7.36 7.60
N ALA A 42 3.47 6.59 8.63
CA ALA A 42 4.36 7.00 9.73
C ALA A 42 5.76 7.43 9.27
N LEU A 43 6.22 6.99 8.10
CA LEU A 43 7.52 7.37 7.54
C LEU A 43 7.57 8.81 7.02
N LYS A 44 6.48 9.59 7.15
CA LYS A 44 6.41 10.98 6.67
C LYS A 44 6.81 11.05 5.18
N GLY A 45 7.74 11.92 4.81
CA GLY A 45 8.22 12.03 3.43
C GLY A 45 9.09 10.87 2.94
N ASN A 46 9.57 10.02 3.85
CA ASN A 46 10.50 8.95 3.53
C ASN A 46 9.81 7.67 3.02
N CYS A 47 8.48 7.68 2.87
CA CYS A 47 7.71 6.52 2.41
C CYS A 47 7.92 6.18 0.93
N GLY A 48 8.45 7.10 0.12
CA GLY A 48 8.67 6.91 -1.32
C GLY A 48 7.38 6.82 -2.15
N GLY A 49 6.28 7.39 -1.64
CA GLY A 49 4.98 7.42 -2.31
C GLY A 49 4.57 8.79 -2.82
N ASN A 50 3.51 8.83 -3.61
CA ASN A 50 2.99 10.05 -4.22
C ASN A 50 1.94 10.69 -3.33
N TYR A 51 2.37 11.56 -2.42
CA TYR A 51 1.48 12.31 -1.53
C TYR A 51 1.57 13.81 -1.81
N ILE A 52 0.54 14.54 -1.40
CA ILE A 52 0.57 16.00 -1.31
C ILE A 52 0.45 16.42 0.16
N LYS A 53 0.85 17.65 0.46
CA LYS A 53 0.58 18.25 1.78
C LYS A 53 -0.68 19.10 1.64
N ASN A 54 -1.74 18.70 2.33
CA ASN A 54 -3.03 19.38 2.35
C ASN A 54 -3.31 19.86 3.78
N ASN A 55 -3.34 21.17 4.01
CA ASN A 55 -3.57 21.77 5.33
C ASN A 55 -2.67 21.22 6.45
N GLY A 56 -1.39 21.00 6.17
CA GLY A 56 -0.46 20.43 7.15
C GLY A 56 -0.48 18.91 7.25
N ILE A 57 -1.48 18.24 6.67
CA ILE A 57 -1.69 16.80 6.70
C ILE A 57 -1.13 16.17 5.42
N LYS A 58 -0.55 14.98 5.55
CA LYS A 58 -0.09 14.18 4.41
C LYS A 58 -1.31 13.51 3.76
N ASP A 59 -1.64 13.93 2.56
CA ASP A 59 -2.76 13.37 1.79
C ASP A 59 -2.22 12.38 0.74
N CYS A 60 -2.59 11.12 0.89
CA CYS A 60 -2.16 10.02 0.02
C CYS A 60 -3.24 9.59 -0.99
N SER A 61 -4.34 10.33 -1.14
CA SER A 61 -5.49 9.92 -1.97
C SER A 61 -5.14 9.68 -3.45
N ASN A 62 -4.03 10.26 -3.93
CA ASN A 62 -3.51 10.07 -5.28
C ASN A 62 -2.38 9.03 -5.37
N CYS A 63 -2.03 8.35 -4.28
CA CYS A 63 -0.96 7.37 -4.24
C CYS A 63 -1.45 5.97 -4.62
N LEU A 64 -1.07 5.48 -5.80
CA LEU A 64 -1.49 4.16 -6.29
C LEU A 64 -0.52 3.02 -5.98
N ILE A 65 0.61 3.32 -5.34
CA ILE A 65 1.64 2.34 -5.02
C ILE A 65 1.09 1.13 -4.24
N PRO A 66 0.41 1.30 -3.09
CA PRO A 66 -0.13 0.17 -2.33
C PRO A 66 -1.18 -0.63 -3.12
N HIS A 67 -1.82 0.00 -4.10
CA HIS A 67 -2.90 -0.58 -4.91
C HIS A 67 -2.44 -1.19 -6.23
N SER A 68 -1.13 -1.25 -6.49
CA SER A 68 -0.60 -1.89 -7.69
C SER A 68 -0.36 -3.39 -7.48
N SER A 69 -0.27 -4.16 -8.57
CA SER A 69 0.09 -5.58 -8.54
C SER A 69 1.46 -5.85 -7.90
N GLY A 70 2.43 -4.95 -8.06
CA GLY A 70 3.73 -4.96 -7.36
C GLY A 70 3.76 -4.12 -6.09
N GLY A 71 2.59 -3.80 -5.52
CA GLY A 71 2.48 -2.98 -4.31
C GLY A 71 3.08 -3.67 -3.10
N TYR A 72 2.92 -4.99 -2.99
CA TYR A 72 3.47 -5.79 -1.90
C TYR A 72 4.99 -5.60 -1.73
N GLU A 73 5.74 -5.81 -2.81
CA GLU A 73 7.20 -5.69 -2.80
C GLU A 73 7.63 -4.28 -2.38
N LYS A 74 7.00 -3.24 -2.94
CA LYS A 74 7.32 -1.83 -2.63
C LYS A 74 7.07 -1.48 -1.17
N ILE A 75 5.98 -1.98 -0.59
CA ILE A 75 5.68 -1.77 0.84
C ILE A 75 6.70 -2.50 1.71
N MET A 76 6.98 -3.77 1.42
CA MET A 76 7.89 -4.58 2.23
C MET A 76 9.32 -4.05 2.21
N LEU A 77 9.77 -3.44 1.11
CA LEU A 77 11.07 -2.75 1.04
C LEU A 77 11.21 -1.56 2.01
N LYS A 78 10.11 -1.05 2.57
CA LYS A 78 10.09 0.13 3.47
C LYS A 78 9.53 -0.18 4.85
N ILE A 79 8.94 -1.34 5.06
CA ILE A 79 8.23 -1.67 6.32
C ILE A 79 9.17 -1.68 7.52
N GLU A 80 10.45 -2.02 7.33
CA GLU A 80 11.48 -1.99 8.36
C GLU A 80 11.56 -0.62 9.06
N GLY A 81 11.41 0.48 8.31
CA GLY A 81 11.42 1.81 8.90
C GLY A 81 10.24 2.05 9.85
N VAL A 82 9.06 1.48 9.54
CA VAL A 82 7.88 1.58 10.40
C VAL A 82 8.06 0.74 11.65
N ILE A 83 8.58 -0.49 11.49
CA ILE A 83 8.90 -1.40 12.59
C ILE A 83 9.88 -0.74 13.55
N LYS A 84 10.95 -0.12 13.04
CA LYS A 84 11.94 0.58 13.86
C LYS A 84 11.32 1.73 14.67
N LEU A 85 10.42 2.52 14.07
CA LEU A 85 9.71 3.58 14.79
C LEU A 85 8.81 3.03 15.91
N GLY A 86 8.21 1.85 15.71
CA GLY A 86 7.30 1.24 16.69
C GLY A 86 7.98 0.37 17.75
N SER A 87 9.25 0.00 17.54
CA SER A 87 10.01 -0.90 18.44
C SER A 87 11.04 -0.16 19.30
N ASP A 88 11.04 1.17 19.26
CA ASP A 88 11.95 2.03 20.04
C ASP A 88 11.37 2.28 21.44
N PHE A 89 11.52 1.30 22.33
CA PHE A 89 11.09 1.33 23.73
C PHE A 89 12.19 0.83 24.67
#